data_AF-A0A3M7L2C5-F1
#
_entry.id   AF-A0A3M7L2C5-F1
#
_cell.length_a   1.000
_cell.length_b   1.000
_cell.length_c   1.000
_cell.angle_alpha   90.00
_cell.angle_beta   90.00
_cell.angle_gamma   90.00
#
_symmetry.space_group_name_H-M   'P 1'
#
loop_
_entity.id
_entity.type
_entity.pdbx_description
1 polymer ?
#
loop_
_entity_poly.entity_id
_entity_poly.type
_entity_poly.pdbx_seq_one_letter_code
_entity_poly.pdbx_strand_id
1 'polypeptide(L)'
;MTSYALRAAEIKLMQADNFDLHSFQTLTGTMFMMITQPNTPESAETLRGPVYELYADYVLKNPFHEMDQVIKAELFDSHLVATLSASNRKWGAA
;
A
#
# COMPACT_ATOMS: atom_id res chain seq x y z
N MET A 1 -14.66 24.35 -15.68
CA MET A 1 -14.82 23.25 -14.71
C MET A 1 -13.47 22.61 -14.46
N THR A 2 -12.57 23.33 -13.79
CA THR A 2 -11.25 22.80 -13.44
C THR A 2 -11.04 23.18 -11.98
N SER A 3 -11.61 22.39 -11.06
CA SER A 3 -11.25 22.54 -9.65
C SER A 3 -9.83 22.01 -9.52
N TYR A 4 -8.88 22.93 -9.57
CA TYR A 4 -7.57 22.78 -8.94
C TYR A 4 -7.80 22.61 -7.44
N ALA A 5 -8.31 21.44 -7.03
CA ALA A 5 -8.03 20.96 -5.70
C ALA A 5 -6.51 20.87 -5.65
N LEU A 6 -5.93 21.68 -4.78
CA LEU A 6 -4.51 21.70 -4.46
C LEU A 6 -4.05 20.24 -4.37
N ARG A 7 -3.41 19.72 -5.43
CA ARG A 7 -2.64 18.48 -5.34
C ARG A 7 -1.49 18.85 -4.42
N ALA A 8 -1.70 18.72 -3.11
CA ALA A 8 -0.61 18.63 -2.16
C ALA A 8 0.36 17.62 -2.77
N ALA A 9 1.63 18.01 -2.91
CA ALA A 9 2.62 17.14 -3.52
C ALA A 9 2.58 15.79 -2.77
N GLU A 10 2.13 14.73 -3.46
CA GLU A 10 2.03 13.40 -2.86
C GLU A 10 3.44 12.98 -2.43
N ILE A 11 3.63 12.74 -1.14
CA ILE A 11 4.93 12.33 -0.59
C ILE A 11 5.17 10.87 -0.97
N LYS A 12 5.78 10.63 -2.13
CA LYS A 12 6.02 9.25 -2.63
C LYS A 12 7.04 8.46 -1.79
N LEU A 13 8.02 9.16 -1.25
CA LEU A 13 9.09 8.59 -0.42
C LEU A 13 9.52 9.63 0.60
N MET A 14 9.57 9.23 1.86
CA MET A 14 10.23 9.94 2.95
C MET A 14 11.28 9.02 3.53
N GLN A 15 12.53 9.45 3.52
CA GLN A 15 13.65 8.68 4.06
C GLN A 15 14.06 9.26 5.41
N ALA A 16 14.29 8.38 6.38
CA ALA A 16 14.80 8.69 7.69
C ALA A 16 15.96 7.73 8.02
N ASP A 17 16.68 8.00 9.11
CA ASP A 17 17.87 7.23 9.47
C ASP A 17 17.57 5.74 9.73
N ASN A 18 16.36 5.42 10.16
CA ASN A 18 15.94 4.09 10.59
C ASN A 18 14.75 3.51 9.81
N PHE A 19 14.14 4.27 8.91
CA PHE A 19 13.06 3.77 8.06
C PHE A 19 12.91 4.58 6.77
N ASP A 20 12.34 3.93 5.75
CA ASP A 20 11.77 4.59 4.59
C ASP A 20 10.24 4.46 4.64
N LEU A 21 9.52 5.57 4.42
CA LEU A 21 8.07 5.60 4.25
C LEU A 21 7.76 5.77 2.76
N HIS A 22 7.25 4.71 2.15
CA HIS A 22 6.75 4.71 0.79
C HIS A 22 5.25 5.00 0.79
N SER A 23 4.79 5.82 -0.15
CA SER A 23 3.35 6.02 -0.35
C SER A 23 2.92 5.89 -1.80
N PHE A 24 1.65 5.52 -1.96
CA PHE A 24 0.97 5.41 -3.23
C PHE A 24 -0.49 5.83 -3.05
N GLN A 25 -0.91 6.85 -3.79
CA GLN A 25 -2.30 7.25 -3.85
C GLN A 25 -2.96 6.74 -5.14
N THR A 26 -4.12 6.12 -5.02
CA THR A 26 -4.92 5.66 -6.16
C THR A 26 -5.67 6.84 -6.81
N LEU A 27 -6.18 6.62 -8.03
CA LEU A 27 -7.02 7.61 -8.72
C LEU A 27 -8.33 7.93 -7.98
N THR A 28 -8.80 7.01 -7.13
CA THR A 28 -9.98 7.19 -6.28
C THR A 28 -9.68 7.90 -4.97
N GLY A 29 -8.41 8.24 -4.69
CA GLY A 29 -8.00 8.97 -3.50
C GLY A 29 -7.57 8.13 -2.30
N THR A 30 -7.57 6.80 -2.43
CA THR A 30 -7.09 5.90 -1.35
C THR A 30 -5.57 5.94 -1.29
N MET A 31 -5.01 6.27 -0.12
CA MET A 31 -3.57 6.35 0.10
C MET A 31 -3.05 5.10 0.83
N PHE A 32 -2.14 4.40 0.19
CA PHE A 32 -1.38 3.28 0.74
C PHE A 32 -0.05 3.80 1.26
N MET A 33 0.36 3.33 2.43
CA MET A 33 1.63 3.67 3.06
C MET A 33 2.31 2.40 3.55
N MET A 34 3.62 2.32 3.36
CA MET A 34 4.43 1.22 3.87
C MET A 34 5.72 1.76 4.45
N ILE A 35 6.03 1.29 5.66
CA ILE A 35 7.25 1.59 6.37
C ILE A 35 8.18 0.40 6.21
N THR A 36 9.39 0.64 5.76
CA THR A 36 10.42 -0.38 5.54
C THR A 36 11.74 0.03 6.18
N GLN A 37 12.70 -0.90 6.26
CA GLN A 37 14.07 -0.53 6.58
C GLN A 37 14.64 0.38 5.47
N PRO A 38 15.60 1.26 5.79
CA PRO A 38 16.21 2.13 4.78
C PRO A 38 16.74 1.32 3.60
N ASN A 39 16.46 1.79 2.38
CA ASN A 39 16.88 1.18 1.12
C ASN A 39 16.32 -0.23 0.86
N THR A 40 15.17 -0.59 1.44
CA THR A 40 14.50 -1.87 1.14
C THR A 40 14.09 -1.89 -0.35
N PRO A 41 14.59 -2.85 -1.14
CA PRO A 41 14.36 -2.87 -2.59
C PRO A 41 12.89 -3.17 -2.92
N GLU A 42 12.43 -2.68 -4.06
CA GLU A 42 11.09 -2.94 -4.63
C GLU A 42 9.89 -2.59 -3.71
N SER A 43 10.12 -1.78 -2.68
CA SER A 43 9.10 -1.37 -1.71
C SER A 43 7.94 -0.61 -2.39
N ALA A 44 8.28 0.35 -3.25
CA ALA A 44 7.27 1.14 -3.97
C ALA A 44 6.47 0.29 -4.96
N GLU A 45 7.13 -0.63 -5.66
CA GLU A 45 6.52 -1.56 -6.62
C GLU A 45 5.58 -2.54 -5.91
N THR A 46 5.99 -3.05 -4.75
CA THR A 46 5.16 -3.96 -3.94
C THR A 46 3.87 -3.28 -3.47
N LEU A 47 3.96 -2.02 -3.07
CA LEU A 47 2.81 -1.21 -2.66
C LEU A 47 1.84 -0.97 -3.84
N ARG A 48 2.36 -0.63 -5.02
CA ARG A 48 1.57 -0.26 -6.20
C ARG A 48 0.97 -1.45 -6.94
N GLY A 49 1.62 -2.61 -6.87
CA GLY A 49 1.16 -3.85 -7.50
C GLY A 49 0.48 -4.75 -6.49
N PRO A 50 1.20 -5.75 -5.91
CA PRO A 50 0.60 -6.80 -5.09
C PRO A 50 -0.34 -6.31 -3.97
N VAL A 51 0.06 -5.28 -3.21
CA VAL A 51 -0.77 -4.78 -2.10
C VAL A 51 -2.07 -4.14 -2.61
N TYR A 52 -1.97 -3.33 -3.66
CA TYR A 52 -3.15 -2.70 -4.27
C TYR A 52 -4.07 -3.72 -4.94
N GLU A 53 -3.52 -4.74 -5.59
CA GLU A 53 -4.29 -5.84 -6.19
C GLU A 53 -5.09 -6.60 -5.12
N LEU A 54 -4.45 -6.94 -3.99
CA LEU A 54 -5.15 -7.57 -2.86
C LEU A 54 -6.27 -6.69 -2.31
N TYR A 55 -6.05 -5.38 -2.20
CA TYR A 55 -7.09 -4.44 -1.77
C TYR A 55 -8.26 -4.43 -2.76
N ALA A 56 -7.98 -4.37 -4.06
CA ALA A 56 -9.01 -4.42 -5.08
C ALA A 56 -9.81 -5.74 -5.03
N ASP A 57 -9.13 -6.86 -4.81
CA ASP A 57 -9.75 -8.20 -4.84
C ASP A 57 -10.58 -8.53 -3.60
N TYR A 58 -10.09 -8.20 -2.41
CA TYR A 58 -10.73 -8.62 -1.16
C TYR A 58 -11.56 -7.51 -0.50
N VAL A 59 -11.29 -6.24 -0.81
CA VAL A 59 -11.97 -5.10 -0.22
C VAL A 59 -12.99 -4.52 -1.19
N LEU A 60 -12.56 -4.08 -2.37
CA LEU A 60 -13.46 -3.39 -3.32
C LEU A 60 -14.51 -4.31 -3.95
N LYS A 61 -14.22 -5.61 -4.09
CA LYS A 61 -15.19 -6.58 -4.59
C LYS A 61 -16.14 -7.10 -3.51
N ASN A 62 -15.91 -6.79 -2.23
CA ASN A 62 -16.77 -7.26 -1.17
C ASN A 62 -18.06 -6.39 -1.11
N PRO A 63 -19.24 -6.94 -1.43
CA PRO A 63 -20.48 -6.16 -1.48
C PRO A 63 -20.93 -5.65 -0.11
N PHE A 64 -20.36 -6.16 0.98
CA PHE A 64 -20.65 -5.73 2.35
C PHE A 64 -19.62 -4.76 2.91
N HIS A 65 -18.60 -4.38 2.12
CA HIS A 65 -17.65 -3.36 2.52
C HIS A 65 -18.13 -1.98 2.07
N GLU A 66 -18.26 -1.08 3.03
CA GLU A 66 -18.50 0.33 2.75
C GLU A 66 -17.18 1.09 2.74
N MET A 67 -17.08 2.08 1.85
CA MET A 67 -15.94 3.00 1.84
C MET A 67 -15.80 3.68 3.20
N ASP A 68 -14.57 3.98 3.60
CA ASP A 68 -14.20 4.57 4.90
C ASP A 68 -14.42 3.67 6.14
N GLN A 69 -14.90 2.44 5.97
CA GLN A 69 -14.87 1.44 7.03
C GLN A 69 -13.51 0.75 7.16
N VAL A 70 -13.22 0.26 8.36
CA VAL A 70 -12.04 -0.59 8.60
C VAL A 70 -12.15 -1.86 7.75
N ILE A 71 -11.03 -2.26 7.13
CA ILE A 71 -10.93 -3.51 6.38
C ILE A 71 -10.98 -4.68 7.37
N LYS A 72 -11.94 -5.59 7.18
CA LYS A 72 -12.17 -6.77 8.04
C LYS A 72 -12.08 -8.10 7.28
N ALA A 73 -11.64 -8.06 6.03
CA ALA A 73 -11.58 -9.25 5.20
C ALA A 73 -10.38 -10.12 5.63
N GLU A 74 -10.62 -11.24 6.32
CA GLU A 74 -9.55 -12.15 6.77
C GLU A 74 -8.69 -12.68 5.60
N LEU A 75 -9.29 -12.85 4.43
CA LEU A 75 -8.58 -13.21 3.21
C LEU A 75 -7.62 -12.11 2.75
N PHE A 76 -7.98 -10.83 2.92
CA PHE A 76 -7.05 -9.74 2.65
C PHE A 76 -5.84 -9.83 3.59
N ASP A 77 -6.07 -9.95 4.90
CA ASP A 77 -5.00 -9.98 5.90
C ASP A 77 -4.04 -11.16 5.70
N SER A 78 -4.60 -12.36 5.53
CA SER A 78 -3.79 -13.58 5.35
C SER A 78 -2.95 -13.55 4.07
N HIS A 79 -3.54 -13.10 2.95
CA HIS A 79 -2.80 -12.99 1.69
C HIS A 79 -1.80 -11.83 1.70
N LEU A 80 -2.09 -10.72 2.38
CA LEU A 80 -1.15 -9.62 2.56
C LEU A 80 0.09 -10.07 3.33
N VAL A 81 -0.08 -10.76 4.46
CA VAL A 81 1.03 -11.32 5.23
C VAL A 81 1.86 -12.30 4.40
N ALA A 82 1.22 -13.20 3.67
CA ALA A 82 1.91 -14.16 2.81
C ALA A 82 2.73 -13.46 1.71
N THR A 83 2.16 -12.43 1.09
CA THR A 83 2.78 -11.64 0.02
C THR A 83 3.99 -10.89 0.54
N LEU A 84 3.86 -10.15 1.64
CA LEU A 84 4.96 -9.40 2.24
C LEU A 84 6.07 -10.33 2.78
N SER A 85 5.71 -11.49 3.32
CA SER A 85 6.68 -12.50 3.74
C SER A 85 7.47 -13.06 2.55
N ALA A 86 6.84 -13.23 1.40
CA ALA A 86 7.52 -13.65 0.17
C ALA A 86 8.45 -12.55 -0.35
N SER A 87 8.01 -11.29 -0.32
CA SER A 87 8.83 -10.13 -0.67
C SER A 87 10.06 -10.00 0.23
N ASN A 88 9.89 -10.11 1.56
CA ASN A 88 11.02 -10.04 2.49
C ASN A 88 12.08 -11.11 2.23
N ARG A 89 11.67 -12.34 1.89
CA ARG A 89 12.61 -13.41 1.50
C ARG A 89 13.36 -13.06 0.21
N LYS A 90 12.67 -12.49 -0.78
CA LYS A 90 13.28 -12.06 -2.05
C LYS A 90 14.32 -10.96 -1.83
N TRP A 91 14.10 -10.07 -0.87
CA TRP A 91 14.97 -8.94 -0.57
C TRP A 91 16.14 -9.29 0.37
N GLY A 92 16.20 -10.52 0.90
CA GLY A 92 17.20 -10.91 1.88
C GLY A 92 16.98 -10.27 3.26
N ALA A 93 15.75 -9.82 3.55
CA ALA A 93 15.36 -9.19 4.82
C ALA A 93 14.83 -10.22 5.86
N ALA A 94 15.31 -11.46 5.82
CA ALA A 94 14.89 -12.56 6.70
C ALA A 94 15.94 -12.86 7.78
#